data_AF-A0A2G8JG63-F1
#
_entry.id   AF-A0A2G8JG63-F1
#
_cell.length_a   1.000
_cell.length_b   1.000
_cell.length_c   1.000
_cell.angle_alpha   90.00
_cell.angle_beta   90.00
_cell.angle_gamma   90.00
#
_symmetry.space_group_name_H-M   'P 1'
#
loop_
_entity.id
_entity.type
_entity.pdbx_description
1 polymer ?
#
loop_
_entity_poly.entity_id
_entity_poly.type
_entity_poly.pdbx_seq_one_letter_code
_entity_poly.pdbx_strand_id
1 'polypeptide(L)'
;MELEILDEEEAREKPTAPARDDPNQYPTLEPPIRPETSFQWISSPWMSLRYIIWFNFKYYIIYGLLIAFLVFFIVLLSIMYPCGVTYRRSLVFK
;
A
#
# COMPACT_ATOMS: atom_id res chain seq x y z
N MET A 1 22.51 -7.63 -19.76
CA MET A 1 23.54 -8.41 -19.06
C MET A 1 23.23 -9.84 -19.44
N GLU A 2 23.94 -10.38 -20.41
CA GLU A 2 23.75 -11.74 -20.92
C GLU A 2 24.92 -12.57 -20.40
N LEU A 3 24.62 -13.72 -19.80
CA LEU A 3 25.62 -14.63 -19.26
C LEU A 3 26.01 -15.60 -20.38
N GLU A 4 27.24 -15.46 -20.87
CA GLU A 4 27.84 -16.38 -21.82
C GLU A 4 28.72 -17.37 -21.05
N ILE A 5 28.50 -18.67 -21.31
CA ILE A 5 29.30 -19.74 -20.71
C ILE A 5 30.47 -19.98 -21.65
N LEU A 6 31.67 -19.53 -21.26
CA LEU A 6 32.90 -19.72 -22.02
C LEU A 6 33.50 -21.10 -21.73
N ASP A 7 34.10 -21.69 -22.76
CA ASP A 7 34.90 -22.91 -22.62
C ASP A 7 36.28 -22.61 -21.99
N GLU A 8 36.97 -23.64 -21.49
CA GLU A 8 38.22 -23.48 -20.73
C GLU A 8 39.33 -22.75 -21.51
N GLU A 9 39.35 -22.90 -22.84
CA GLU A 9 40.34 -22.25 -23.71
C GLU A 9 40.06 -20.74 -23.87
N GLU A 10 38.81 -20.37 -24.12
CA GLU A 10 38.40 -18.97 -24.31
C GLU A 10 38.49 -18.16 -23.01
N ALA A 11 38.25 -18.81 -21.86
CA ALA A 11 38.42 -18.20 -20.54
C ALA A 11 39.88 -17.80 -20.24
N ARG A 12 40.87 -18.48 -20.85
CA ARG A 12 42.30 -18.12 -20.74
C ARG A 12 42.68 -16.94 -21.62
N GLU A 13 42.08 -16.85 -22.82
CA GLU A 13 42.33 -15.74 -23.75
C GLU A 13 41.74 -14.42 -23.26
N LYS A 14 40.61 -14.47 -22.56
CA LYS A 14 39.91 -13.30 -22.00
C LYS A 14 39.67 -13.47 -20.50
N PRO A 15 40.72 -13.37 -19.66
CA PRO A 15 40.56 -13.51 -18.23
C PRO A 15 39.66 -12.38 -17.70
N THR A 16 38.69 -12.74 -16.87
CA THR A 16 37.87 -11.77 -16.15
C THR A 16 38.73 -11.03 -15.13
N ALA A 17 38.27 -9.85 -14.68
CA ALA A 17 38.92 -9.17 -13.57
C ALA A 17 39.05 -10.14 -12.37
N PRO A 18 40.20 -10.15 -11.67
CA PRO A 18 40.39 -11.03 -10.52
C PRO A 18 39.27 -10.79 -9.51
N ALA A 19 38.81 -11.88 -8.88
CA ALA A 19 37.91 -11.77 -7.74
C ALA A 19 38.56 -10.85 -6.71
N ARG A 20 37.76 -9.95 -6.14
CA ARG A 20 38.26 -9.12 -5.04
C ARG A 20 38.67 -10.05 -3.90
N ASP A 21 39.77 -9.71 -3.24
CA ASP A 21 40.16 -10.38 -2.01
C ASP A 21 38.96 -10.38 -1.05
N ASP A 22 38.83 -11.48 -0.30
CA ASP A 22 37.81 -11.56 0.74
C ASP A 22 37.91 -10.32 1.65
N PRO A 23 36.77 -9.76 2.08
CA PRO A 23 36.78 -8.60 2.96
C PRO A 23 37.67 -8.91 4.16
N ASN A 24 38.67 -8.05 4.40
CA ASN A 24 39.63 -8.23 5.48
C ASN A 24 38.89 -8.51 6.80
N GLN A 25 39.14 -9.69 7.37
CA GLN A 25 38.45 -10.19 8.55
C GLN A 25 38.83 -9.42 9.82
N TYR A 26 39.95 -8.69 9.80
CA TYR A 26 40.47 -7.94 10.94
C TYR A 26 40.90 -6.52 10.56
N PRO A 27 40.41 -5.48 11.26
CA PRO A 27 39.55 -5.52 12.45
C PRO A 27 38.08 -5.77 12.12
N THR A 28 37.38 -6.51 13.00
CA THR A 28 35.94 -6.76 12.88
C THR A 28 35.19 -5.42 12.86
N LEU A 29 34.51 -5.12 11.76
CA LEU A 29 33.69 -3.91 11.63
C LEU A 29 32.49 -4.00 12.60
N GLU A 30 32.26 -2.94 13.37
CA GLU A 30 31.02 -2.80 14.13
C GLU A 30 29.84 -2.69 13.17
N PRO A 31 28.66 -3.23 13.54
CA PRO A 31 27.48 -3.11 12.70
C PRO A 31 27.16 -1.62 12.50
N PRO A 32 26.82 -1.19 11.28
CA PRO A 32 26.45 0.21 11.05
C PRO A 32 25.20 0.53 11.87
N ILE A 33 25.09 1.78 12.34
CA ILE A 33 23.86 2.31 12.94
C ILE A 33 22.78 2.33 11.86
N ARG A 34 22.03 1.23 11.78
CA ARG A 34 20.92 1.08 10.86
C ARG A 34 19.71 1.78 11.49
N PRO A 35 19.11 2.79 10.84
CA PRO A 35 17.82 3.30 11.31
C PRO A 35 16.79 2.18 11.25
N GLU A 36 16.00 2.06 12.33
CA GLU A 36 14.89 1.10 12.52
C GLU A 36 13.96 1.00 11.30
N THR A 37 13.91 2.04 10.47
CA THR A 37 12.98 2.23 9.35
C THR A 37 13.39 1.54 8.05
N SER A 38 14.65 1.12 7.90
CA SER A 38 15.18 0.70 6.58
C SER A 38 14.62 -0.62 6.02
N PHE A 39 14.00 -1.49 6.85
CA PHE A 39 13.48 -2.79 6.42
C PHE A 39 12.05 -3.10 6.88
N GLN A 40 11.33 -2.13 7.45
CA GLN A 40 10.08 -2.40 8.15
C GLN A 40 8.95 -2.95 7.29
N TRP A 41 8.95 -2.68 5.97
CA TRP A 41 7.90 -3.17 5.09
C TRP A 41 8.03 -4.67 4.75
N ILE A 42 9.26 -5.21 4.79
CA ILE A 42 9.52 -6.64 4.59
C ILE A 42 9.42 -7.39 5.93
N SER A 43 9.92 -6.81 7.03
CA SER A 43 9.89 -7.45 8.35
C SER A 43 8.53 -7.34 9.06
N SER A 44 7.76 -6.28 8.80
CA SER A 44 6.47 -6.01 9.46
C SER A 44 5.44 -5.40 8.47
N PRO A 45 4.95 -6.19 7.50
CA PRO A 45 4.08 -5.69 6.44
C PRO A 45 2.81 -5.00 6.99
N TRP A 46 2.29 -5.46 8.13
CA TRP A 46 1.09 -4.90 8.76
C TRP A 46 1.25 -3.45 9.24
N MET A 47 2.38 -3.13 9.90
CA MET A 47 2.62 -1.79 10.41
C MET A 47 2.90 -0.81 9.28
N SER A 48 3.65 -1.24 8.26
CA SER A 48 3.91 -0.45 7.06
C SER A 48 2.64 -0.21 6.23
N LEU A 49 1.79 -1.22 6.03
CA LEU A 49 0.51 -1.06 5.35
C LEU A 49 -0.40 -0.07 6.08
N ARG A 50 -0.52 -0.18 7.41
CA ARG A 50 -1.31 0.77 8.21
C ARG A 50 -0.83 2.21 8.01
N TYR A 51 0.49 2.44 8.00
CA TYR A 51 1.06 3.77 7.78
C TYR A 51 0.79 4.32 6.37
N ILE A 52 0.98 3.48 5.35
CA ILE A 52 0.78 3.86 3.94
C ILE A 52 -0.71 4.16 3.67
N ILE A 53 -1.60 3.32 4.19
CA ILE A 53 -3.04 3.48 4.01
C ILE A 53 -3.52 4.72 4.77
N TRP A 54 -3.13 4.89 6.04
CA TRP A 54 -3.61 6.01 6.85
C TRP A 54 -3.18 7.39 6.29
N PHE A 55 -1.96 7.50 5.76
CA PHE A 55 -1.45 8.78 5.26
C PHE A 55 -2.15 9.24 3.97
N ASN A 56 -2.42 8.30 3.05
CA ASN A 56 -3.01 8.60 1.74
C ASN A 56 -4.54 8.54 1.75
N PHE A 57 -5.15 7.65 2.53
CA PHE A 57 -6.60 7.41 2.48
C PHE A 57 -7.43 8.27 3.42
N LYS A 58 -6.83 9.13 4.26
CA LYS A 58 -7.58 10.01 5.17
C LYS A 58 -8.65 10.84 4.45
N TYR A 59 -8.35 11.38 3.27
CA TYR A 59 -9.31 12.16 2.49
C TYR A 59 -10.38 11.27 1.84
N TYR A 60 -10.01 10.11 1.31
CA TYR A 60 -10.96 9.15 0.73
C TYR A 60 -11.97 8.65 1.76
N ILE A 61 -11.54 8.41 3.01
CA ILE A 61 -12.42 8.02 4.11
C ILE A 61 -13.41 9.15 4.43
N ILE A 62 -12.94 10.41 4.48
CA ILE A 62 -13.80 11.58 4.73
C ILE A 62 -14.83 11.75 3.59
N TYR A 63 -14.39 11.68 2.33
CA TYR A 63 -15.30 11.77 1.17
C TYR A 63 -16.32 10.63 1.15
N GLY A 64 -15.88 9.40 1.44
CA GLY A 64 -16.78 8.25 1.54
C GLY A 64 -17.86 8.44 2.61
N LEU A 65 -17.48 8.95 3.78
CA LEU A 65 -18.41 9.28 4.87
C LEU A 65 -19.41 10.37 4.45
N LEU A 66 -18.94 11.41 3.77
CA LEU A 66 -19.77 12.53 3.33
C LEU A 66 -20.80 12.08 2.26
N ILE A 67 -20.37 11.26 1.30
CA ILE A 67 -21.25 10.67 0.29
C ILE A 67 -22.26 9.71 0.94
N ALA A 68 -21.80 8.85 1.86
CA ALA A 68 -22.70 7.94 2.58
C ALA A 68 -23.79 8.71 3.35
N PHE A 69 -23.41 9.83 3.99
CA PHE A 69 -24.36 10.68 4.71
C PHE A 69 -25.37 11.34 3.76
N LEU A 70 -24.92 11.82 2.59
CA LEU A 70 -25.78 12.38 1.57
C LEU A 70 -26.80 11.35 1.06
N VAL A 71 -26.33 10.14 0.71
CA VAL A 71 -27.19 9.05 0.24
C VAL A 71 -28.20 8.65 1.32
N PHE A 72 -27.76 8.53 2.57
CA PHE A 72 -28.63 8.24 3.70
C PHE A 72 -29.76 9.28 3.81
N PHE A 73 -29.45 10.56 3.68
CA PHE A 73 -30.43 11.63 3.73
C PHE A 73 -31.43 11.55 2.57
N ILE A 74 -30.95 11.28 1.35
CA ILE A 74 -31.81 11.11 0.17
C ILE A 74 -32.76 9.93 0.34
N VAL A 75 -32.29 8.81 0.88
CA VAL A 75 -33.14 7.63 1.13
C VAL A 75 -34.22 7.94 2.17
N LEU A 76 -33.86 8.58 3.29
CA LEU A 76 -34.83 8.98 4.31
C LEU A 76 -35.90 9.93 3.75
N LEU A 77 -35.48 10.95 3.01
CA LEU A 77 -36.39 11.88 2.34
C LEU A 77 -37.31 11.14 1.36
N SER A 78 -36.76 10.24 0.55
CA SER A 78 -37.52 9.45 -0.43
C SER A 78 -38.54 8.52 0.22
N ILE A 79 -38.35 8.12 1.48
CA ILE A 79 -39.34 7.35 2.26
C ILE A 79 -40.40 8.27 2.88
N MET A 80 -40.02 9.46 3.34
CA MET A 80 -40.94 10.44 3.92
C MET A 80 -41.91 11.05 2.89
N TYR A 81 -41.44 11.39 1.68
CA TYR A 81 -42.26 12.01 0.64
C TYR A 81 -43.51 11.19 0.23
N PRO A 82 -43.42 9.88 -0.08
CA PRO A 82 -44.59 9.09 -0.44
C PRO A 82 -45.52 8.82 0.75
N CYS A 83 -44.98 8.75 1.97
CA CYS A 83 -45.77 8.53 3.19
C CYS A 83 -46.70 9.73 3.50
N GLY A 84 -46.21 10.97 3.35
CA GLY A 84 -47.04 12.16 3.59
C GLY A 84 -48.18 12.36 2.57
N VAL A 85 -47.95 12.00 1.30
CA VAL A 85 -48.94 12.16 0.21
C VAL A 85 -50.03 11.08 0.28
N THR A 86 -49.66 9.85 0.64
CA THR A 86 -50.60 8.72 0.78
C THR A 86 -51.52 8.87 1.98
N TYR A 87 -51.01 9.33 3.13
CA TYR A 87 -51.83 9.63 4.32
C TYR A 87 -52.85 10.76 4.08
N ARG A 88 -52.46 11.82 3.34
CA ARG A 88 -53.40 12.91 3.01
C ARG A 88 -54.48 12.44 2.03
N ARG A 89 -54.15 11.58 1.07
CA ARG A 89 -55.14 11.01 0.15
C ARG A 89 -56.14 10.10 0.86
N SER A 90 -55.71 9.25 1.79
CA SER A 90 -56.64 8.35 2.48
C SER A 90 -57.60 9.07 3.45
N LEU A 91 -57.20 10.20 4.02
CA LEU A 91 -58.05 11.04 4.88
C LEU A 91 -59.05 11.92 4.12
N VAL A 92 -58.76 12.28 2.86
CA VAL A 92 -59.67 13.09 2.03
C VAL A 92 -60.75 12.23 1.36
N PHE A 93 -60.52 10.92 1.22
CA PHE A 93 -61.45 9.97 0.59
C PHE A 93 -62.24 9.10 1.60
N LYS A 94 -62.27 9.47 2.88
CA LYS A 94 -63.10 8.84 3.92
C LYS A 94 -64.11 9.85 4.47
#